data_AF-A0A1Y3MLN1-F1
#
_entry.id   AF-A0A1Y3MLN1-F1
#
_cell.length_a   1.000
_cell.length_b   1.000
_cell.length_c   1.000
_cell.angle_alpha   90.00
_cell.angle_beta   90.00
_cell.angle_gamma   90.00
#
_symmetry.space_group_name_H-M   'P 1'
#
loop_
_entity.id
_entity.type
_entity.pdbx_description
1 polymer ?
#
loop_
_entity_poly.entity_id
_entity_poly.type
_entity_poly.pdbx_seq_one_letter_code
_entity_poly.pdbx_strand_id
1 'polypeptide(L)'
;MIYRDLSYNDIKELPEFLNAINLKEFDISYNYNLSGKTLINKNISSCRFYETKLCIADEKTPCLTSIYDLQPCEIIPTECDEIDSYLKEKNIDVEEAGFYCSVDSDKKVDYLNIKEQEISEEVLDKILSYNSTTEIKISVDNSKNALTKIGQNLPNLKKLTIQNSVKSLNLKVLKKLKSLSYL
;
A
#
# COMPACT_ATOMS: atom_id res chain seq x y z
N MET A 1 -7.61 28.58 -19.20
CA MET A 1 -6.38 28.28 -18.45
C MET A 1 -6.61 28.72 -17.02
N ILE A 2 -6.45 27.85 -16.03
CA ILE A 2 -6.65 28.22 -14.62
C ILE A 2 -5.28 28.32 -13.96
N TYR A 3 -4.89 29.55 -13.68
CA TYR A 3 -3.74 29.93 -12.86
C TYR A 3 -4.21 30.14 -11.42
N ARG A 4 -3.51 29.56 -10.44
CA ARG A 4 -3.74 29.82 -9.02
C ARG A 4 -2.44 30.22 -8.36
N ASP A 5 -2.44 31.45 -7.86
CA ASP A 5 -1.40 32.00 -6.99
C ASP A 5 -1.92 32.00 -5.55
N LEU A 6 -1.21 31.26 -4.70
CA LEU A 6 -1.40 31.17 -3.26
C LEU A 6 -0.08 31.51 -2.54
N SER A 7 0.86 32.17 -3.21
CA SER A 7 2.14 32.55 -2.62
C SER A 7 1.99 33.63 -1.53
N TYR A 8 2.94 33.70 -0.61
CA TYR A 8 2.97 34.69 0.49
C TYR A 8 1.74 34.68 1.41
N ASN A 9 1.23 33.48 1.73
CA ASN A 9 0.17 33.29 2.71
C ASN A 9 0.69 32.55 3.97
N ASP A 10 -0.18 32.31 4.95
CA ASP A 10 0.08 31.43 6.10
C ASP A 10 -0.65 30.09 5.97
N ILE A 11 -0.56 29.48 4.77
CA ILE A 11 -1.17 28.17 4.52
C ILE A 11 -0.33 27.10 5.21
N LYS A 12 -0.97 26.25 6.00
CA LYS A 12 -0.29 25.20 6.80
C LYS A 12 -0.34 23.83 6.14
N GLU A 13 -1.40 23.58 5.38
CA GLU A 13 -1.66 22.31 4.70
C GLU A 13 -2.34 22.55 3.34
N LEU A 14 -2.06 21.69 2.37
CA LEU A 14 -2.75 21.69 1.09
C LEU A 14 -4.03 20.86 1.17
N PRO A 15 -5.21 21.43 0.84
CA PRO A 15 -6.43 20.66 0.84
C PRO A 15 -6.50 19.69 -0.34
N GLU A 16 -6.97 18.47 -0.07
CA GLU A 16 -6.93 17.35 -1.01
C GLU A 16 -7.69 17.62 -2.33
N PHE A 17 -8.76 18.40 -2.29
CA PHE A 17 -9.57 18.73 -3.47
C PHE A 17 -8.76 19.44 -4.57
N LEU A 18 -7.62 20.07 -4.25
CA LEU A 18 -6.73 20.70 -5.23
C LEU A 18 -6.16 19.68 -6.24
N ASN A 19 -6.10 18.40 -5.87
CA ASN A 19 -5.69 17.32 -6.78
C ASN A 19 -6.75 17.02 -7.86
N ALA A 20 -8.03 17.34 -7.60
CA ALA A 20 -9.15 16.99 -8.48
C ALA A 20 -9.54 18.11 -9.46
N ILE A 21 -9.11 19.35 -9.22
CA ILE A 21 -9.47 20.50 -10.07
C ILE A 21 -8.52 20.64 -11.27
N ASN A 22 -8.99 21.20 -12.38
CA ASN A 22 -8.20 21.35 -13.61
C ASN A 22 -7.24 22.56 -13.54
N LEU A 23 -6.20 22.46 -12.71
CA LEU A 23 -5.14 23.45 -12.58
C LEU A 23 -4.09 23.26 -13.67
N LYS A 24 -3.63 24.36 -14.28
CA LYS A 24 -2.51 24.36 -15.23
C LYS A 24 -1.23 24.90 -14.60
N GLU A 25 -1.38 25.88 -13.71
CA GLU A 25 -0.27 26.54 -13.04
C GLU A 25 -0.64 26.76 -11.57
N PHE A 26 0.33 26.50 -10.68
CA PHE A 26 0.14 26.53 -9.24
C PHE A 26 1.35 27.14 -8.54
N ASP A 27 1.16 28.27 -7.86
CA ASP A 27 2.20 28.91 -7.04
C ASP A 27 1.78 28.87 -5.57
N ILE A 28 2.61 28.28 -4.72
CA ILE A 28 2.40 28.22 -3.26
C ILE A 28 3.68 28.66 -2.52
N SER A 29 4.56 29.37 -3.21
CA SER A 29 5.85 29.80 -2.67
C SER A 29 5.69 30.69 -1.44
N TYR A 30 6.69 30.74 -0.56
CA TYR A 30 6.73 31.62 0.61
C TYR A 30 5.60 31.36 1.62
N ASN A 31 5.13 30.12 1.72
CA ASN A 31 4.30 29.64 2.82
C ASN A 31 5.20 28.82 3.78
N TYR A 32 5.99 29.51 4.62
CA TYR A 32 7.03 28.88 5.45
C TYR A 32 6.52 27.81 6.45
N ASN A 33 5.24 27.89 6.82
CA ASN A 33 4.58 26.93 7.71
C ASN A 33 3.87 25.78 6.96
N LEU A 34 3.83 25.83 5.63
CA LEU A 34 3.24 24.78 4.81
C LEU A 34 4.10 23.53 4.87
N SER A 35 3.51 22.43 5.31
CA SER A 35 4.16 21.12 5.38
C SER A 35 3.29 20.03 4.76
N GLY A 36 3.89 18.87 4.51
CA GLY A 36 3.21 17.72 3.90
C GLY A 36 3.68 17.46 2.49
N LYS A 37 2.76 17.09 1.60
CA LYS A 37 3.07 16.53 0.28
C LYS A 37 2.70 17.51 -0.84
N THR A 38 3.47 17.53 -1.92
CA THR A 38 3.09 18.23 -3.15
C THR A 38 1.79 17.67 -3.74
N LEU A 39 1.09 18.47 -4.57
CA LEU A 39 -0.06 17.99 -5.34
C LEU A 39 0.37 16.94 -6.37
N ILE A 40 -0.47 15.94 -6.61
CA ILE A 40 -0.30 14.86 -7.62
C ILE A 40 -1.20 15.09 -8.85
N ASN A 41 -1.47 16.36 -9.14
CA ASN A 41 -2.39 16.75 -10.20
C ASN A 41 -1.70 16.75 -11.57
N LYS A 42 -2.03 15.75 -12.38
CA LYS A 42 -1.45 15.55 -13.72
C LYS A 42 -1.74 16.69 -14.71
N ASN A 43 -2.72 17.55 -14.43
CA ASN A 43 -3.03 18.66 -15.31
C ASN A 43 -2.07 19.84 -15.14
N ILE A 44 -1.34 19.92 -14.01
CA ILE A 44 -0.45 21.03 -13.70
C ILE A 44 0.84 20.89 -14.50
N SER A 45 1.10 21.88 -15.35
CA SER A 45 2.31 21.98 -16.18
C SER A 45 3.41 22.83 -15.56
N SER A 46 3.07 23.71 -14.61
CA SER A 46 4.04 24.57 -13.92
C SER A 46 3.68 24.72 -12.44
N CYS A 47 4.69 24.59 -11.57
CA CYS A 47 4.54 24.71 -10.13
C CYS A 47 5.68 25.54 -9.53
N ARG A 48 5.40 26.26 -8.44
CA ARG A 48 6.42 26.92 -7.61
C ARG A 48 6.16 26.63 -6.14
N PHE A 49 7.19 26.12 -5.45
CA PHE A 49 7.13 25.65 -4.06
C PHE A 49 8.25 26.23 -3.18
N TYR A 50 8.90 27.32 -3.60
CA TYR A 50 10.04 27.90 -2.86
C TYR A 50 9.65 28.25 -1.43
N GLU A 51 10.57 28.09 -0.47
CA GLU A 51 10.34 28.47 0.92
C GLU A 51 9.10 27.79 1.54
N THR A 52 8.92 26.50 1.26
CA THR A 52 7.92 25.62 1.89
C THR A 52 8.60 24.41 2.53
N LYS A 53 7.89 23.66 3.37
CA LYS A 53 8.36 22.39 3.96
C LYS A 53 7.65 21.19 3.33
N LEU A 54 7.28 21.32 2.05
CA LEU A 54 6.67 20.23 1.30
C LEU A 54 7.74 19.21 0.90
N CYS A 55 7.29 17.99 0.65
CA CYS A 55 8.08 16.94 0.02
C CYS A 55 7.40 16.44 -1.25
N ILE A 56 8.18 15.89 -2.18
CA ILE A 56 7.70 15.38 -3.46
C ILE A 56 6.86 14.12 -3.23
N ALA A 57 5.58 14.20 -3.57
CA ALA A 57 4.62 13.10 -3.43
C ALA A 57 4.73 12.06 -4.56
N ASP A 58 4.99 12.51 -5.78
CA ASP A 58 5.15 11.70 -6.98
C ASP A 58 6.10 12.42 -7.95
N GLU A 59 7.28 11.85 -8.18
CA GLU A 59 8.31 12.39 -9.07
C GLU A 59 7.86 12.52 -10.53
N LYS A 60 6.80 11.81 -10.92
CA LYS A 60 6.21 11.89 -12.27
C LYS A 60 5.31 13.10 -12.46
N THR A 61 5.07 13.90 -11.43
CA THR A 61 4.25 15.10 -11.54
C THR A 61 4.94 16.10 -12.50
N PRO A 62 4.30 16.48 -13.63
CA PRO A 62 4.99 17.19 -14.72
C PRO A 62 5.70 18.47 -14.29
N CYS A 63 5.14 19.17 -13.32
CA CYS A 63 5.65 20.45 -12.85
C CYS A 63 6.84 20.38 -11.87
N LEU A 64 7.29 19.17 -11.49
CA LEU A 64 8.37 18.97 -10.50
C LEU A 64 9.77 18.80 -11.12
N THR A 65 9.88 18.86 -12.44
CA THR A 65 11.13 18.53 -13.17
C THR A 65 12.28 19.55 -13.00
N SER A 66 12.05 20.68 -12.31
CA SER A 66 13.02 21.78 -12.20
C SER A 66 13.18 22.36 -10.78
N ILE A 67 12.73 21.64 -9.74
CA ILE A 67 12.65 22.17 -8.38
C ILE A 67 13.76 21.54 -7.53
N TYR A 68 14.81 22.31 -7.27
CA TYR A 68 16.01 21.83 -6.55
C TYR A 68 15.83 21.78 -5.03
N ASP A 69 14.83 22.48 -4.48
CA ASP A 69 14.68 22.67 -3.03
C ASP A 69 13.76 21.63 -2.36
N LEU A 70 13.05 20.81 -3.14
CA LEU A 70 12.16 19.77 -2.60
C LEU A 70 12.85 18.41 -2.61
N GLN A 71 12.74 17.70 -1.49
CA GLN A 71 13.15 16.30 -1.40
C GLN A 71 11.95 15.37 -1.58
N PRO A 72 12.16 14.14 -2.07
CA PRO A 72 11.17 13.07 -1.99
C PRO A 72 10.64 12.92 -0.56
N CYS A 73 9.34 12.71 -0.42
CA CYS A 73 8.78 12.37 0.87
C CYS A 73 9.43 11.09 1.40
N GLU A 74 9.73 11.06 2.69
CA GLU A 74 10.19 9.85 3.35
C GLU A 74 9.15 8.74 3.13
N ILE A 75 9.56 7.69 2.41
CA ILE A 75 8.74 6.52 2.19
C ILE A 75 8.75 5.75 3.51
N ILE A 76 7.75 6.00 4.35
CA ILE A 76 7.55 5.15 5.54
C ILE A 76 7.17 3.76 5.00
N PRO A 77 8.00 2.73 5.23
CA PRO A 77 7.74 1.38 4.75
C PRO A 77 6.39 0.89 5.24
N THR A 78 5.66 0.23 4.35
CA THR A 78 4.42 -0.46 4.67
C THR A 78 4.73 -1.88 5.15
N GLU A 79 3.77 -2.55 5.79
CA GLU A 79 3.95 -3.96 6.14
C GLU A 79 4.14 -4.86 4.90
N CYS A 80 3.57 -4.48 3.75
CA CYS A 80 3.83 -5.17 2.48
C CYS A 80 5.29 -4.98 2.00
N ASP A 81 5.88 -3.79 2.20
CA ASP A 81 7.29 -3.56 1.84
C ASP A 81 8.24 -4.43 2.67
N GLU A 82 7.89 -4.68 3.93
CA GLU A 82 8.62 -5.63 4.78
C GLU A 82 8.51 -7.06 4.27
N ILE A 83 7.30 -7.49 3.87
CA ILE A 83 7.08 -8.83 3.32
C ILE A 83 7.85 -9.00 2.01
N ASP A 84 7.74 -8.04 1.09
CA ASP A 84 8.43 -8.07 -0.20
C ASP A 84 9.96 -8.12 -0.03
N SER A 85 10.50 -7.34 0.91
CA SER A 85 11.93 -7.37 1.23
C SER A 85 12.34 -8.75 1.77
N TYR A 86 11.55 -9.33 2.68
CA TYR A 86 11.79 -10.67 3.22
C TYR A 86 11.70 -11.75 2.14
N LEU A 87 10.74 -11.68 1.21
CA LEU A 87 10.62 -12.62 0.09
C LEU A 87 11.86 -12.56 -0.83
N LYS A 88 12.33 -11.35 -1.13
CA LYS A 88 13.56 -11.13 -1.90
C LYS A 88 14.79 -11.72 -1.20
N GLU A 89 14.93 -11.52 0.11
CA GLU A 89 16.00 -12.14 0.91
C GLU A 89 15.97 -13.67 0.87
N LYS A 90 14.78 -14.26 0.72
CA LYS A 90 14.58 -15.71 0.54
C LYS A 90 14.71 -16.17 -0.91
N ASN A 91 15.13 -15.30 -1.83
CA ASN A 91 15.21 -15.56 -3.28
C ASN A 91 13.88 -16.01 -3.89
N ILE A 92 12.77 -15.48 -3.39
CA ILE A 92 11.44 -15.72 -3.96
C ILE A 92 11.09 -14.54 -4.87
N ASP A 93 10.91 -14.83 -6.16
CA ASP A 93 10.38 -13.86 -7.10
C ASP A 93 8.87 -13.70 -6.84
N VAL A 94 8.48 -12.47 -6.50
CA VAL A 94 7.12 -12.14 -6.06
C VAL A 94 6.11 -12.31 -7.20
N GLU A 95 6.51 -11.97 -8.43
CA GLU A 95 5.67 -12.06 -9.63
C GLU A 95 5.48 -13.53 -10.04
N GLU A 96 6.57 -14.31 -10.08
CA GLU A 96 6.51 -15.73 -10.42
C GLU A 96 5.71 -16.53 -9.39
N ALA A 97 5.94 -16.27 -8.09
CA ALA A 97 5.15 -16.86 -7.01
C ALA A 97 3.68 -16.44 -7.04
N GLY A 98 3.32 -15.43 -7.85
CA GLY A 98 2.00 -14.82 -7.89
C GLY A 98 1.55 -14.28 -6.54
N PHE A 99 2.52 -13.86 -5.71
CA PHE A 99 2.27 -13.21 -4.45
C PHE A 99 1.79 -11.79 -4.72
N TYR A 100 0.80 -11.34 -3.96
CA TYR A 100 0.37 -9.94 -3.99
C TYR A 100 -0.05 -9.51 -2.60
N CYS A 101 0.35 -8.31 -2.21
CA CYS A 101 0.03 -7.70 -0.93
C CYS A 101 -0.50 -6.28 -1.18
N SER A 102 -1.54 -5.89 -0.45
CA SER A 102 -1.95 -4.49 -0.40
C SER A 102 -2.24 -4.06 1.02
N VAL A 103 -2.09 -2.76 1.26
CA VAL A 103 -2.27 -2.15 2.57
C VAL A 103 -3.49 -1.24 2.63
N ASP A 104 -4.00 -1.04 3.84
CA ASP A 104 -5.02 -0.05 4.15
C ASP A 104 -4.46 1.38 4.25
N SER A 105 -5.30 2.35 4.63
CA SER A 105 -4.90 3.74 4.85
C SER A 105 -3.86 3.92 5.97
N ASP A 106 -3.79 2.96 6.89
CA ASP A 106 -2.87 2.95 8.02
C ASP A 106 -1.58 2.18 7.70
N LYS A 107 -1.39 1.78 6.43
CA LYS A 107 -0.22 1.05 5.90
C LYS A 107 -0.06 -0.36 6.45
N LYS A 108 -1.14 -0.95 6.99
CA LYS A 108 -1.17 -2.33 7.46
C LYS A 108 -1.67 -3.26 6.37
N VAL A 109 -1.23 -4.51 6.38
CA VAL A 109 -1.70 -5.52 5.42
C VAL A 109 -3.21 -5.65 5.52
N ASP A 110 -3.90 -5.39 4.41
CA ASP A 110 -5.34 -5.56 4.26
C ASP A 110 -5.67 -6.81 3.46
N TYR A 111 -4.96 -7.02 2.33
CA TYR A 111 -5.18 -8.12 1.41
C TYR A 111 -3.90 -8.88 1.08
N LEU A 112 -3.99 -10.21 1.04
CA LEU A 112 -2.93 -11.11 0.57
C LEU A 112 -3.44 -12.08 -0.50
N ASN A 113 -2.66 -12.26 -1.56
CA ASN A 113 -2.80 -13.36 -2.51
C ASN A 113 -1.61 -14.31 -2.36
N ILE A 114 -1.87 -15.58 -2.06
CA ILE A 114 -0.85 -16.56 -1.71
C ILE A 114 -1.04 -17.81 -2.58
N LYS A 115 0.06 -18.36 -3.10
CA LYS A 115 0.09 -19.70 -3.67
C LYS A 115 0.91 -20.62 -2.77
N GLU A 116 0.24 -21.53 -2.07
CA GLU A 116 0.87 -22.42 -1.08
C GLU A 116 2.05 -23.18 -1.69
N GLN A 117 1.94 -23.61 -2.96
CA GLN A 117 2.97 -24.38 -3.65
C GLN A 117 4.26 -23.60 -3.97
N GLU A 118 4.21 -22.28 -4.08
CA GLU A 118 5.34 -21.45 -4.54
C GLU A 118 6.23 -20.93 -3.40
N ILE A 119 5.80 -21.10 -2.15
CA ILE A 119 6.50 -20.56 -0.98
C ILE A 119 6.84 -21.68 0.00
N SER A 120 7.86 -21.48 0.84
CA SER A 120 8.20 -22.40 1.92
C SER A 120 7.25 -22.26 3.12
N GLU A 121 7.31 -23.21 4.05
CA GLU A 121 6.52 -23.15 5.27
C GLU A 121 6.90 -21.95 6.16
N GLU A 122 8.21 -21.68 6.30
CA GLU A 122 8.74 -20.52 7.02
C GLU A 122 8.23 -19.20 6.44
N VAL A 123 8.16 -19.11 5.12
CA VAL A 123 7.66 -17.92 4.41
C VAL A 123 6.17 -17.73 4.63
N LEU A 124 5.41 -18.82 4.57
CA LEU A 124 3.98 -18.79 4.88
C LEU A 124 3.73 -18.31 6.32
N ASP A 125 4.52 -18.77 7.30
CA ASP A 125 4.40 -18.32 8.69
C ASP A 125 4.68 -16.83 8.86
N LYS A 126 5.72 -16.30 8.17
CA LYS A 126 6.02 -14.87 8.18
C LYS A 126 4.88 -14.05 7.56
N ILE A 127 4.37 -14.44 6.39
CA ILE A 127 3.24 -13.76 5.72
C ILE A 127 2.00 -13.76 6.62
N LEU A 128 1.68 -14.88 7.26
CA LEU A 128 0.49 -15.01 8.12
C LEU A 128 0.69 -14.46 9.55
N SER A 129 1.84 -13.84 9.85
CA SER A 129 2.10 -13.19 11.15
C SER A 129 1.44 -11.80 11.27
N TYR A 130 1.05 -11.21 10.14
CA TYR A 130 0.43 -9.89 10.06
C TYR A 130 -1.07 -9.98 10.39
N ASN A 131 -1.42 -9.75 11.65
CA ASN A 131 -2.77 -9.97 12.19
C ASN A 131 -3.83 -8.95 11.71
N SER A 132 -3.42 -7.90 11.00
CA SER A 132 -4.31 -6.88 10.43
C SER A 132 -5.05 -7.36 9.20
N THR A 133 -4.58 -8.43 8.54
CA THR A 133 -5.14 -8.91 7.27
C THR A 133 -6.63 -9.18 7.38
N THR A 134 -7.40 -8.52 6.50
CA THR A 134 -8.86 -8.65 6.46
C THR A 134 -9.35 -9.51 5.30
N GLU A 135 -8.56 -9.63 4.23
CA GLU A 135 -8.87 -10.46 3.07
C GLU A 135 -7.68 -11.35 2.65
N ILE A 136 -7.96 -12.63 2.40
CA ILE A 136 -7.00 -13.56 1.81
C ILE A 136 -7.60 -14.24 0.60
N LYS A 137 -6.82 -14.31 -0.48
CA LYS A 137 -6.98 -15.26 -1.56
C LYS A 137 -5.83 -16.26 -1.50
N ILE A 138 -6.14 -17.55 -1.46
CA ILE A 138 -5.10 -18.58 -1.35
C ILE A 138 -5.36 -19.76 -2.29
N SER A 139 -4.34 -20.13 -3.06
CA SER A 139 -4.26 -21.43 -3.73
C SER A 139 -3.68 -22.46 -2.78
N VAL A 140 -4.42 -23.53 -2.52
CA VAL A 140 -4.04 -24.58 -1.56
C VAL A 140 -3.82 -25.92 -2.24
N ASP A 141 -2.76 -26.57 -1.81
CA ASP A 141 -2.40 -27.96 -2.15
C ASP A 141 -2.28 -28.86 -0.89
N ASN A 142 -2.55 -28.30 0.30
CA ASN A 142 -2.40 -28.91 1.62
C ASN A 142 -0.95 -29.27 2.00
N SER A 143 0.07 -28.81 1.27
CA SER A 143 1.47 -29.14 1.58
C SER A 143 1.97 -28.48 2.86
N LYS A 144 1.36 -27.38 3.32
CA LYS A 144 1.85 -26.52 4.42
C LYS A 144 0.78 -26.18 5.44
N ASN A 145 -0.35 -26.89 5.42
CA ASN A 145 -1.47 -26.71 6.34
C ASN A 145 -1.96 -25.25 6.42
N ALA A 146 -1.95 -24.51 5.30
CA ALA A 146 -2.20 -23.07 5.29
C ALA A 146 -3.52 -22.68 5.95
N LEU A 147 -4.60 -23.45 5.75
CA LEU A 147 -5.91 -23.17 6.36
C LEU A 147 -5.90 -23.28 7.89
N THR A 148 -5.09 -24.18 8.44
CA THR A 148 -4.93 -24.30 9.89
C THR A 148 -4.25 -23.06 10.45
N LYS A 149 -3.18 -22.60 9.79
CA LYS A 149 -2.43 -21.39 10.17
C LYS A 149 -3.30 -20.14 10.05
N ILE A 150 -4.06 -19.99 8.96
CA ILE A 150 -5.04 -18.92 8.78
C ILE A 150 -6.06 -18.91 9.92
N GLY A 151 -6.65 -20.07 10.23
CA GLY A 151 -7.63 -20.21 11.32
C GLY A 151 -7.07 -19.94 12.74
N GLN A 152 -5.75 -19.94 12.92
CA GLN A 152 -5.08 -19.69 14.19
C GLN A 152 -4.57 -18.25 14.33
N ASN A 153 -4.02 -17.69 13.25
CA ASN A 153 -3.22 -16.46 13.34
C ASN A 153 -3.99 -15.19 12.94
N LEU A 154 -5.12 -15.33 12.24
CA LEU A 154 -5.81 -14.19 11.61
C LEU A 154 -7.22 -13.96 12.16
N PRO A 155 -7.38 -13.56 13.44
CA PRO A 155 -8.69 -13.38 14.06
C PRO A 155 -9.55 -12.29 13.40
N ASN A 156 -8.91 -11.36 12.67
CA ASN A 156 -9.56 -10.23 12.00
C ASN A 156 -9.97 -10.53 10.55
N LEU A 157 -9.68 -11.73 10.04
CA LEU A 157 -9.99 -12.10 8.66
C LEU A 157 -11.50 -12.08 8.41
N LYS A 158 -11.94 -11.27 7.44
CA LYS A 158 -13.35 -11.09 7.06
C LYS A 158 -13.71 -11.85 5.79
N LYS A 159 -12.75 -12.00 4.88
CA LYS A 159 -12.96 -12.65 3.59
C LYS A 159 -11.81 -13.61 3.28
N LEU A 160 -12.17 -14.83 2.93
CA LEU A 160 -11.24 -15.87 2.52
C LEU A 160 -11.71 -16.47 1.20
N THR A 161 -10.89 -16.42 0.17
CA THR A 161 -11.17 -17.11 -1.11
C THR A 161 -10.17 -18.25 -1.25
N ILE A 162 -10.66 -19.48 -1.41
CA ILE A 162 -9.83 -20.68 -1.53
C ILE A 162 -9.88 -21.21 -2.96
N GLN A 163 -8.73 -21.23 -3.62
CA GLN A 163 -8.53 -21.97 -4.87
C GLN A 163 -7.99 -23.36 -4.52
N ASN A 164 -8.88 -24.34 -4.51
CA ASN A 164 -8.55 -25.69 -4.10
C ASN A 164 -8.08 -26.55 -5.28
N SER A 165 -6.85 -27.06 -5.19
CA SER A 165 -6.28 -28.00 -6.17
C SER A 165 -6.39 -29.48 -5.75
N VAL A 166 -6.85 -29.76 -4.53
CA VAL A 166 -6.92 -31.12 -3.97
C VAL A 166 -8.34 -31.66 -3.88
N LYS A 167 -8.48 -32.99 -3.82
CA LYS A 167 -9.78 -33.67 -3.76
C LYS A 167 -10.61 -33.34 -2.51
N SER A 168 -9.95 -33.09 -1.39
CA SER A 168 -10.62 -32.87 -0.10
C SER A 168 -9.90 -31.83 0.73
N LEU A 169 -10.68 -30.91 1.33
CA LEU A 169 -10.17 -29.80 2.12
C LEU A 169 -10.81 -29.80 3.51
N ASN A 170 -10.00 -29.67 4.58
CA ASN A 170 -10.53 -29.60 5.94
C ASN A 170 -10.85 -28.16 6.34
N LEU A 171 -12.09 -27.74 6.10
CA LEU A 171 -12.56 -26.39 6.46
C LEU A 171 -12.93 -26.23 7.94
N LYS A 172 -12.93 -27.29 8.75
CA LYS A 172 -13.36 -27.21 10.17
C LYS A 172 -12.50 -26.26 11.00
N VAL A 173 -11.22 -26.11 10.62
CA VAL A 173 -10.27 -25.21 11.29
C VAL A 173 -10.68 -23.74 11.19
N LEU A 174 -11.41 -23.36 10.14
CA LEU A 174 -11.84 -21.98 9.89
C LEU A 174 -12.99 -21.54 10.80
N LYS A 175 -13.66 -22.46 11.52
CA LYS A 175 -14.71 -22.12 12.50
C LYS A 175 -14.23 -21.22 13.64
N LYS A 176 -12.91 -21.11 13.83
CA LYS A 176 -12.29 -20.23 14.82
C LYS A 176 -12.31 -18.75 14.41
N LEU A 177 -12.48 -18.48 13.11
CA LEU A 177 -12.50 -17.14 12.54
C LEU A 177 -13.88 -16.50 12.73
N LYS A 178 -14.07 -15.84 13.88
CA LYS A 178 -15.36 -15.20 14.23
C LYS A 178 -15.75 -14.06 13.30
N SER A 179 -14.76 -13.41 12.69
CA SER A 179 -14.94 -12.26 11.81
C SER A 179 -15.23 -12.64 10.36
N LEU A 180 -15.09 -13.92 10.00
CA LEU A 180 -15.22 -14.39 8.63
C LEU A 180 -16.67 -14.32 8.17
N SER A 181 -16.95 -13.40 7.25
CA SER A 181 -18.28 -13.19 6.65
C SER A 181 -18.40 -13.75 5.24
N TYR A 182 -17.28 -14.05 4.58
CA TYR A 182 -17.24 -14.58 3.22
C TYR A 182 -16.20 -15.69 3.08
N LEU A 183 -16.61 -16.84 2.53
CA LEU A 183 -15.79 -18.01 2.22
C LEU A 183 -16.08 -18.54 0.82
#